data_AF-A0A662ER71-F1
#
_entry.id   AF-A0A662ER71-F1
#
_cell.length_a   1.000
_cell.length_b   1.000
_cell.length_c   1.000
_cell.angle_alpha   90.00
_cell.angle_beta   90.00
_cell.angle_gamma   90.00
#
_symmetry.space_group_name_H-M   'P 1'
#
loop_
_entity.id
_entity.type
_entity.pdbx_description
1 polymer ?
#
loop_
_entity_poly.entity_id
_entity_poly.type
_entity_poly.pdbx_seq_one_letter_code
_entity_poly.pdbx_strand_id
1 'polypeptide(L)'
;MYGDRNPDRTEGRLGVVPFAVEGIPHQLVAAVLAFEGGIGVRNGCFCAHPYVLRLLGVSPAEIERYQAEVARGSRVNLPGLVRASFGVYNDESDVDALLEWVGRIARREYRGDYVQDEATGEFVPRGGPPGFERYFSLR
;
A
#
# COMPACT_ATOMS: atom_id res chain seq x y z
N MET A 1 -6.33 -7.19 -8.27
CA MET A 1 -5.91 -8.16 -7.24
C MET A 1 -5.01 -9.20 -7.89
N TYR A 2 -3.96 -9.63 -7.19
CA TYR A 2 -2.96 -10.57 -7.72
C TYR A 2 -3.04 -11.91 -6.98
N GLY A 3 -2.91 -13.01 -7.72
CA GLY A 3 -3.10 -14.38 -7.22
C GLY A 3 -4.36 -15.04 -7.79
N ASP A 4 -4.62 -16.28 -7.38
CA ASP A 4 -5.84 -17.01 -7.72
C ASP A 4 -7.10 -16.20 -7.34
N ARG A 5 -8.18 -16.32 -8.11
CA ARG A 5 -9.44 -15.59 -7.86
C ARG A 5 -10.61 -16.54 -7.67
N ASN A 6 -10.37 -17.85 -7.72
CA ASN A 6 -11.40 -18.85 -7.53
C ASN A 6 -11.72 -19.00 -6.01
N PRO A 7 -12.95 -18.69 -5.57
CA PRO A 7 -13.36 -18.86 -4.18
C PRO A 7 -13.37 -20.33 -3.73
N ASP A 8 -13.58 -21.28 -4.65
CA ASP A 8 -13.61 -22.72 -4.35
C ASP A 8 -12.23 -23.27 -3.94
N ARG A 9 -11.17 -22.47 -4.11
CA ARG A 9 -9.79 -22.84 -3.79
C ARG A 9 -9.26 -22.13 -2.54
N THR A 10 -10.13 -21.50 -1.75
CA THR A 10 -9.75 -20.72 -0.56
C THR A 10 -9.05 -21.52 0.53
N GLU A 11 -9.37 -22.80 0.70
CA GLU A 11 -8.74 -23.69 1.70
C GLU A 11 -7.21 -23.79 1.55
N GLY A 12 -6.68 -23.64 0.33
CA GLY A 12 -5.24 -23.68 0.06
C GLY A 12 -4.54 -22.31 0.14
N ARG A 13 -5.18 -21.29 0.72
CA ARG A 13 -4.73 -19.89 0.64
C ARG A 13 -4.55 -19.30 2.02
N LEU A 14 -3.59 -18.40 2.12
CA LEU A 14 -3.44 -17.55 3.30
C LEU A 14 -4.35 -16.33 3.15
N GLY A 15 -4.75 -15.73 4.29
CA GLY A 15 -5.45 -14.45 4.35
C GLY A 15 -4.59 -13.25 3.91
N VAL A 16 -3.76 -13.40 2.88
CA VAL A 16 -2.81 -12.40 2.39
C VAL A 16 -3.22 -12.01 0.97
N VAL A 17 -3.64 -10.76 0.81
CA VAL A 17 -4.27 -10.28 -0.42
C VAL A 17 -3.46 -9.11 -1.00
N PRO A 18 -2.63 -9.34 -2.03
CA PRO A 18 -1.97 -8.27 -2.75
C PRO A 18 -2.89 -7.65 -3.81
N PHE A 19 -2.93 -6.33 -3.87
CA PHE A 19 -3.73 -5.57 -4.83
C PHE A 19 -3.07 -4.25 -5.22
N ALA A 20 -3.57 -3.68 -6.31
CA ALA A 20 -3.26 -2.33 -6.75
C ALA A 20 -4.58 -1.61 -7.01
N VAL A 21 -4.57 -0.28 -6.87
CA VAL A 21 -5.66 0.59 -7.30
C VAL A 21 -5.17 1.31 -8.54
N GLU A 22 -5.90 1.17 -9.64
CA GLU A 22 -5.48 1.70 -10.93
C GLU A 22 -5.28 3.22 -10.87
N GLY A 23 -4.15 3.70 -11.40
CA GLY A 23 -3.82 5.12 -11.44
C GLY A 23 -3.52 5.77 -10.08
N ILE A 24 -3.32 4.97 -9.02
CA ILE A 24 -2.98 5.48 -7.68
C ILE A 24 -1.74 4.73 -7.16
N PRO A 25 -0.65 5.44 -6.78
CA PRO A 25 0.55 4.83 -6.23
C PRO A 25 0.25 4.02 -4.95
N HIS A 26 0.90 2.86 -4.79
CA HIS A 26 0.68 2.01 -3.63
C HIS A 26 1.04 2.69 -2.29
N GLN A 27 1.97 3.66 -2.33
CA GLN A 27 2.34 4.50 -1.19
C GLN A 27 1.18 5.39 -0.76
N LEU A 28 0.49 6.01 -1.72
CA LEU A 28 -0.68 6.84 -1.43
C LEU A 28 -1.86 6.01 -0.93
N VAL A 29 -2.13 4.85 -1.55
CA VAL A 29 -3.17 3.93 -1.07
C VAL A 29 -2.91 3.53 0.38
N ALA A 30 -1.67 3.15 0.72
CA ALA A 30 -1.30 2.80 2.08
C ALA A 30 -1.44 3.96 3.07
N ALA A 31 -1.04 5.17 2.66
CA ALA A 31 -1.17 6.37 3.50
C ALA A 31 -2.64 6.73 3.77
N VAL A 32 -3.52 6.69 2.77
CA VAL A 32 -4.95 6.98 2.97
C VAL A 32 -5.59 5.92 3.87
N LEU A 33 -5.31 4.64 3.64
CA LEU A 33 -5.79 3.56 4.49
C LEU A 33 -5.35 3.75 5.95
N ALA A 34 -4.11 4.17 6.18
CA ALA A 34 -3.59 4.38 7.54
C ALA A 34 -4.18 5.63 8.21
N PHE A 35 -4.10 6.79 7.55
CA PHE A 35 -4.43 8.09 8.18
C PHE A 35 -5.92 8.42 8.22
N GLU A 36 -6.70 7.93 7.25
CA GLU A 36 -8.15 8.17 7.21
C GLU A 36 -8.94 6.90 7.56
N GLY A 37 -8.47 5.74 7.11
CA GLY A 37 -9.15 4.46 7.36
C GLY A 37 -8.79 3.77 8.68
N GLY A 38 -7.68 4.16 9.32
CA GLY A 38 -7.18 3.44 10.50
C GLY A 38 -6.71 2.01 10.21
N ILE A 39 -6.44 1.68 8.94
CA ILE A 39 -6.10 0.33 8.48
C ILE A 39 -4.61 0.28 8.12
N GLY A 40 -3.85 -0.48 8.90
CA GLY A 40 -2.44 -0.74 8.64
C GLY A 40 -2.24 -1.82 7.56
N VAL A 41 -1.58 -1.45 6.46
CA VAL A 41 -1.22 -2.38 5.38
C VAL A 41 0.29 -2.37 5.11
N ARG A 42 0.77 -3.40 4.40
CA ARG A 42 2.13 -3.40 3.84
C ARG A 42 2.06 -2.93 2.39
N ASN A 43 3.07 -2.20 1.91
CA ASN A 43 3.19 -1.81 0.51
C ASN A 43 4.62 -2.00 -0.02
N GLY A 44 4.79 -1.96 -1.34
CA GLY A 44 6.07 -2.15 -2.03
C GLY A 44 6.21 -3.52 -2.69
N CYS A 45 7.44 -4.04 -2.74
CA CYS A 45 7.79 -5.27 -3.45
C CYS A 45 7.96 -6.53 -2.56
N PHE A 46 7.65 -6.44 -1.26
CA PHE A 46 7.57 -7.56 -0.31
C PHE A 46 8.77 -8.53 -0.28
N CYS A 47 10.00 -8.02 -0.41
CA CYS A 47 11.24 -8.82 -0.55
C CYS A 47 11.32 -9.72 -1.81
N ALA A 48 10.25 -9.79 -2.61
CA ALA A 48 10.14 -10.57 -3.83
C ALA A 48 10.26 -9.67 -5.08
N HIS A 49 11.22 -8.75 -5.07
CA HIS A 49 11.37 -7.69 -6.08
C HIS A 49 11.29 -8.20 -7.53
N PRO A 50 12.04 -9.24 -7.96
CA PRO A 50 11.98 -9.70 -9.35
C PRO A 50 10.59 -10.23 -9.74
N TYR A 51 9.91 -10.88 -8.81
CA TYR A 51 8.58 -11.45 -9.04
C TYR A 51 7.51 -10.36 -9.14
N VAL A 52 7.52 -9.39 -8.24
CA VAL A 52 6.56 -8.27 -8.26
C VAL A 52 6.76 -7.41 -9.52
N LEU A 53 8.01 -7.12 -9.90
CA LEU A 53 8.30 -6.41 -11.15
C LEU A 53 7.75 -7.16 -12.38
N ARG A 54 7.89 -8.49 -12.41
CA ARG A 54 7.33 -9.33 -13.47
C ARG A 54 5.81 -9.29 -13.51
N LEU A 55 5.15 -9.37 -12.34
CA LEU A 55 3.68 -9.28 -12.25
C LEU A 55 3.15 -7.92 -12.69
N LEU A 56 3.90 -6.85 -12.41
CA LEU A 56 3.57 -5.49 -12.81
C LEU A 56 3.94 -5.18 -14.27
N GLY A 57 4.60 -6.11 -14.98
CA GLY A 57 4.99 -5.92 -16.37
C GLY A 57 6.09 -4.88 -16.58
N VAL A 58 6.90 -4.62 -15.54
CA VAL A 58 7.96 -3.61 -15.59
C VAL A 58 9.07 -4.05 -16.56
N SER A 59 9.37 -3.20 -17.54
CA SER A 59 10.40 -3.46 -18.55
C SER A 59 11.82 -3.23 -18.00
N PRO A 60 12.86 -3.81 -18.63
CA PRO A 60 14.26 -3.59 -18.22
C PRO A 60 14.66 -2.11 -18.17
N ALA A 61 14.22 -1.30 -19.14
CA ALA A 61 14.51 0.13 -19.17
C ALA A 61 13.87 0.89 -17.98
N GLU A 62 12.68 0.46 -17.54
CA GLU A 62 12.04 1.04 -16.36
C GLU A 62 12.75 0.62 -15.08
N ILE A 63 13.22 -0.62 -14.99
CA ILE A 63 14.04 -1.10 -13.86
C ILE A 63 15.32 -0.25 -13.74
N GLU A 64 16.03 -0.03 -14.84
CA GLU A 64 17.23 0.82 -14.87
C GLU A 64 16.92 2.25 -14.42
N ARG A 65 15.80 2.83 -14.89
CA ARG A 65 15.34 4.15 -14.46
C ARG A 65 15.11 4.19 -12.95
N TYR A 66 14.40 3.22 -12.39
CA TYR A 66 14.14 3.15 -10.94
C TYR A 66 15.43 2.99 -10.14
N GLN A 67 16.38 2.17 -10.60
CA GLN A 67 17.69 2.02 -9.97
C GLN A 67 18.46 3.34 -9.95
N ALA A 68 18.44 4.09 -11.06
CA ALA A 68 19.10 5.38 -11.15
C ALA A 68 18.43 6.46 -10.27
N GLU A 69 17.11 6.40 -10.08
CA GLU A 69 16.39 7.28 -9.14
C GLU A 69 16.77 6.96 -7.68
N VAL A 70 16.75 5.67 -7.31
CA VAL A 70 17.15 5.23 -5.97
C VAL A 70 18.60 5.58 -5.66
N ALA A 71 19.51 5.43 -6.63
CA ALA A 71 20.91 5.84 -6.49
C ALA A 71 21.08 7.34 -6.26
N ARG A 72 20.15 8.16 -6.77
CA ARG A 72 20.07 9.61 -6.52
C ARG A 72 19.31 9.97 -5.24
N GLY A 73 18.87 8.98 -4.48
CA GLY A 73 18.16 9.15 -3.23
C GLY A 73 16.65 9.28 -3.37
N SER A 74 16.08 9.16 -4.57
CA SER A 74 14.64 9.29 -4.80
C SER A 74 13.95 7.93 -4.87
N ARG A 75 12.86 7.76 -4.11
CA ARG A 75 12.03 6.53 -4.08
C ARG A 75 10.60 6.74 -4.56
N VAL A 76 10.33 7.91 -5.13
CA VAL A 76 9.00 8.40 -5.51
C VAL A 76 8.27 7.47 -6.47
N ASN A 77 8.96 6.95 -7.50
CA ASN A 77 8.33 6.16 -8.56
C ASN A 77 8.52 4.65 -8.37
N LEU A 78 8.96 4.19 -7.19
CA LEU A 78 9.21 2.77 -6.99
C LEU A 78 7.94 1.97 -7.25
N PRO A 79 8.02 0.91 -8.08
CA PRO A 79 6.88 0.05 -8.34
C PRO A 79 6.59 -0.84 -7.13
N GLY A 80 5.34 -1.24 -6.99
CA GLY A 80 4.92 -2.10 -5.90
C GLY A 80 3.41 -2.29 -5.83
N LEU A 81 3.00 -3.03 -4.82
CA LEU A 81 1.61 -3.35 -4.54
C LEU A 81 1.26 -2.97 -3.11
N VAL A 82 -0.03 -2.98 -2.79
CA VAL A 82 -0.52 -3.01 -1.41
C VAL A 82 -0.84 -4.45 -1.04
N ARG A 83 -0.61 -4.84 0.21
CA ARG A 83 -0.92 -6.15 0.76
C ARG A 83 -1.68 -6.01 2.07
N ALA A 84 -2.95 -6.38 2.03
CA ALA A 84 -3.74 -6.63 3.23
C ALA A 84 -3.42 -8.03 3.78
N SER A 85 -3.48 -8.19 5.09
CA SER A 85 -3.20 -9.45 5.76
C SER A 85 -4.19 -9.62 6.91
N PHE A 86 -4.98 -10.69 6.83
CA PHE A 86 -5.99 -11.06 7.80
C PHE A 86 -5.46 -12.21 8.67
N GLY A 87 -5.60 -12.04 9.98
CA GLY A 87 -5.24 -13.03 10.98
C GLY A 87 -6.47 -13.59 11.71
N VAL A 88 -6.23 -14.39 12.75
CA VAL A 88 -7.28 -15.00 13.58
C VAL A 88 -8.12 -14.00 14.38
N TYR A 89 -7.65 -12.75 14.48
CA TYR A 89 -8.33 -11.66 15.17
C TYR A 89 -9.24 -10.86 14.25
N ASN A 90 -9.25 -11.16 12.94
CA ASN A 90 -10.09 -10.44 11.99
C ASN A 90 -11.42 -11.15 11.76
N ASP A 91 -12.44 -10.37 11.47
CA ASP A 91 -13.76 -10.84 11.07
C ASP A 91 -14.23 -10.19 9.75
N GLU A 92 -15.47 -10.49 9.34
CA GLU A 92 -16.06 -9.96 8.12
C GLU A 92 -16.18 -8.42 8.14
N SER A 93 -16.36 -7.81 9.32
CA SER A 93 -16.49 -6.36 9.43
C SER A 93 -15.16 -5.64 9.13
N ASP A 94 -14.01 -6.26 9.43
CA ASP A 94 -12.71 -5.76 9.02
C ASP A 94 -12.52 -5.80 7.51
N VAL A 95 -13.04 -6.86 6.87
CA VAL A 95 -13.02 -7.00 5.40
C VAL A 95 -13.88 -5.93 4.76
N ASP A 96 -15.10 -5.71 5.28
CA ASP A 96 -16.01 -4.67 4.81
C ASP A 96 -15.40 -3.27 4.96
N ALA A 97 -14.78 -2.97 6.10
CA ALA A 97 -14.10 -1.70 6.34
C ALA A 97 -12.96 -1.47 5.34
N LEU A 98 -12.15 -2.50 5.05
CA LEU A 98 -11.11 -2.42 4.02
C LEU A 98 -11.72 -2.14 2.63
N LEU A 99 -12.76 -2.87 2.25
CA LEU A 99 -13.40 -2.72 0.93
C LEU A 99 -14.05 -1.35 0.76
N GLU A 100 -14.68 -0.82 1.80
CA GLU A 100 -15.25 0.53 1.81
C GLU A 100 -14.17 1.57 1.50
N TRP A 101 -13.05 1.53 2.24
CA TRP A 101 -11.96 2.49 2.06
C TRP A 101 -11.24 2.33 0.73
N VAL A 102 -10.97 1.10 0.29
CA VAL A 102 -10.40 0.85 -1.05
C VAL A 102 -11.33 1.40 -2.13
N GLY A 103 -12.64 1.24 -1.97
CA GLY A 103 -13.64 1.82 -2.87
C GLY A 103 -13.60 3.35 -2.90
N ARG A 104 -13.52 4.01 -1.74
CA ARG A 104 -13.35 5.47 -1.65
C ARG A 104 -12.07 5.93 -2.32
N ILE A 105 -10.96 5.24 -2.08
CA ILE A 105 -9.66 5.55 -2.69
C ILE A 105 -9.74 5.44 -4.22
N ALA A 106 -10.33 4.35 -4.73
CA ALA A 106 -10.51 4.15 -6.17
C ALA A 106 -11.34 5.27 -6.83
N ARG A 107 -12.33 5.82 -6.11
CA ARG A 107 -13.14 6.97 -6.56
C ARG A 107 -12.52 8.33 -6.24
N ARG A 108 -11.34 8.36 -5.61
CA ARG A 108 -10.65 9.57 -5.12
C ARG A 108 -11.48 10.40 -4.13
N GLU A 109 -12.26 9.72 -3.29
CA GLU A 109 -13.14 10.30 -2.27
C GLU A 109 -12.46 10.40 -0.89
N TYR A 110 -11.14 10.51 -0.85
CA TYR A 110 -10.37 10.78 0.37
C TYR A 110 -10.11 12.29 0.51
N ARG A 111 -9.96 12.78 1.74
CA ARG A 111 -9.95 14.22 2.02
C ARG A 111 -8.57 14.81 2.23
N GLY A 112 -7.61 14.00 2.68
CA GLY A 112 -6.28 14.46 3.04
C GLY A 112 -5.53 15.05 1.84
N ASP A 113 -4.81 16.14 2.07
CA ASP A 113 -3.76 16.63 1.18
C ASP A 113 -2.46 15.93 1.57
N TYR A 114 -1.93 15.10 0.67
CA TYR A 114 -0.76 14.27 0.92
C TYR A 114 0.45 14.75 0.13
N VAL A 115 1.59 14.80 0.81
CA VAL A 115 2.90 15.09 0.22
C VAL A 115 3.72 13.82 0.24
N GLN A 116 4.37 13.52 -0.88
CA GLN A 116 5.29 12.41 -0.97
C GLN A 116 6.68 12.86 -0.52
N ASP A 117 7.27 12.14 0.42
CA ASP A 117 8.67 12.32 0.79
C ASP A 117 9.56 11.69 -0.28
N GLU A 118 10.52 12.46 -0.78
CA GLU A 118 11.36 12.01 -1.90
C GLU A 118 12.28 10.85 -1.50
N ALA A 119 12.84 10.91 -0.28
CA ALA A 119 13.84 9.96 0.18
C ALA A 119 13.26 8.57 0.43
N THR A 120 12.05 8.50 0.98
CA THR A 120 11.35 7.27 1.35
C THR A 120 10.33 6.84 0.30
N GLY A 121 9.77 7.78 -0.45
CA GLY A 121 8.65 7.57 -1.37
C GLY A 121 7.30 7.51 -0.66
N GLU A 122 7.25 7.61 0.66
CA GLU A 122 6.03 7.51 1.45
C GLU A 122 5.19 8.79 1.38
N PHE A 123 3.87 8.65 1.49
CA PHE A 123 2.96 9.80 1.57
C PHE A 123 2.61 10.11 3.02
N VAL A 124 2.68 11.39 3.39
CA VAL A 124 2.25 11.91 4.68
C VAL A 124 1.27 13.06 4.47
N PRO A 125 0.30 13.28 5.37
CA PRO A 125 -0.54 14.47 5.31
C PRO A 125 0.34 15.73 5.36
N ARG A 126 0.02 16.77 4.57
CA ARG A 126 0.80 18.03 4.52
C ARG A 126 0.93 18.70 5.89
N GLY A 127 -0.07 18.53 6.76
CA GLY A 127 -0.04 19.02 8.15
C GLY A 127 0.79 18.18 9.12
N GLY A 128 1.48 17.15 8.63
CA GLY A 128 2.15 16.14 9.44
C GLY A 128 1.20 15.03 9.92
N PRO A 129 1.74 13.93 10.48
CA PRO A 129 0.92 12.93 11.14
C PRO A 129 0.17 13.55 12.32
N PRO A 130 -0.99 13.00 12.72
CA PRO A 130 -1.63 13.41 13.96
C PRO A 130 -0.63 13.27 15.12
N GLY A 131 -0.49 14.31 15.94
CA GLY A 131 0.45 14.28 17.07
C GLY A 131 0.21 13.03 17.93
N PHE A 132 1.16 12.10 17.92
CA PHE A 132 1.05 10.85 18.67
C PHE A 132 1.52 11.03 20.11
N GLU A 133 2.22 12.13 20.40
CA GLU A 133 2.73 12.47 21.73
C GLU A 133 1.62 12.64 22.77
N ARG A 134 0.39 12.96 22.33
CA ARG A 134 -0.81 13.03 23.17
C ARG A 134 -1.37 11.66 23.56
N TYR A 135 -0.97 10.58 22.90
CA TYR A 135 -1.49 9.22 23.14
C TYR A 135 -0.45 8.30 23.79
N PHE A 136 0.84 8.58 23.60
CA PHE A 136 1.92 7.79 24.15
C PHE A 136 2.79 8.69 25.05
N SER A 137 2.66 8.52 26.36
CA SER A 137 3.67 8.99 27.31
C SER A 137 4.58 7.81 27.64
N LEU A 138 5.81 7.84 27.14
CA LEU A 138 6.86 6.96 27.64
C LEU A 138 7.29 7.52 28.99
N ARG A 139 6.87 6.86 30.08
CA ARG A 139 7.42 7.07 31.42
C ARG A 139 8.64 6.19 31.61
#